data_AF-A0A6M2A1L9-F1
#
_entry.id   AF-A0A6M2A1L9-F1
#
_cell.length_a   1.000
_cell.length_b   1.000
_cell.length_c   1.000
_cell.angle_alpha   90.00
_cell.angle_beta   90.00
_cell.angle_gamma   90.00
#
_symmetry.space_group_name_H-M   'P 1'
#
loop_
_entity.id
_entity.type
_entity.pdbx_description
1 polymer ?
#
loop_
_entity_poly.entity_id
_entity_poly.type
_entity_poly.pdbx_seq_one_letter_code
_entity_poly.pdbx_strand_id
1 'polypeptide(L)'
;MEFNTTKADLELLRKMSNMSGGGGDMIYSTPRMELRYSGSTVTLSPVGTNQEYAWDLYLKHVSPVDVEGSLDGAKMVRLVEKSISRIDPSYEPIADDLAEIENDPERYLRVARALHKKIKKLFFSLAGRKLVIDGSLFNNKLDNAERHTLKIFENIFDHYVAAEQFDSAMKTIKLMSISYQASKSSVKLAELFLNESRFDEMFIALGQIKFVKQLEESLKNITRKLEECMEAEELYHSIRAMENEKVAELVVSELVAHALETDDFSQAKLIIRNAGGESTSEKAWLFLAEQLMEKRMYDQALEVIPNISNTWKMNDKYEEIIKVFERKGEISKVLTTIPYIDSSWKRNDQYEKLVKMYLGSRNIDEALKMISLIESSWKRNDHYLSVIKKLVRKGDKVKANNVALLIESSYKQKDAYKMIATGRI
;
A
#
# COMPACT_ATOMS: atom_id res chain seq x y z
N MET A 1 6.44 15.60 31.26
CA MET A 1 6.04 14.19 31.10
C MET A 1 7.23 13.47 30.48
N GLU A 2 7.87 12.56 31.22
CA GLU A 2 8.88 11.68 30.66
C GLU A 2 8.17 10.67 29.74
N PHE A 3 8.54 10.64 28.47
CA PHE A 3 8.04 9.63 27.54
C PHE A 3 8.86 8.36 27.73
N ASN A 4 8.23 7.32 28.29
CA ASN A 4 8.77 5.96 28.25
C ASN A 4 8.50 5.37 26.87
N THR A 5 9.47 5.46 25.96
CA THR A 5 9.47 4.67 24.73
C THR A 5 9.59 3.19 25.10
N THR A 6 8.68 2.37 24.61
CA THR A 6 8.71 0.95 24.94
C THR A 6 9.85 0.27 24.19
N LYS A 7 10.35 -0.84 24.73
CA LYS A 7 11.36 -1.68 24.08
C LYS A 7 10.91 -2.11 22.67
N ALA A 8 9.61 -2.24 22.44
CA ALA A 8 9.01 -2.58 21.14
C ALA A 8 9.19 -1.47 20.10
N ASP A 9 9.05 -0.20 20.50
CA ASP A 9 9.24 0.96 19.62
C ASP A 9 10.69 1.07 19.16
N LEU A 10 11.64 0.81 20.07
CA LEU A 10 13.07 0.77 19.77
C LEU A 10 13.44 -0.40 18.84
N GLU A 11 12.74 -1.53 18.97
CA GLU A 11 12.98 -2.72 18.14
C GLU A 11 12.41 -2.58 16.72
N LEU A 12 11.28 -1.88 16.57
CA LEU A 12 10.70 -1.50 15.27
C LEU A 12 11.64 -0.57 14.50
N LEU A 13 12.14 0.48 15.15
CA LEU A 13 13.09 1.43 14.54
C LEU A 13 14.41 0.75 14.13
N ARG A 14 14.89 -0.22 14.92
CA ARG A 14 16.09 -1.01 14.59
C ARG A 14 15.88 -1.94 13.40
N LYS A 15 14.68 -2.54 13.25
CA LYS A 15 14.33 -3.35 12.07
C LYS A 15 14.27 -2.51 10.80
N MET A 16 13.71 -1.31 10.86
CA MET A 16 13.63 -0.40 9.71
C MET A 16 15.02 0.04 9.23
N SER A 17 15.98 0.24 10.13
CA SER A 17 17.38 0.56 9.78
C SER A 17 18.13 -0.59 9.11
N ASN A 18 17.73 -1.85 9.35
CA ASN A 18 18.43 -3.03 8.84
C ASN A 18 17.86 -3.54 7.51
N MET A 19 16.64 -3.12 7.13
CA MET A 19 16.00 -3.52 5.87
C MET A 19 16.58 -2.82 4.63
N SER A 20 17.43 -1.81 4.78
CA SER A 20 18.09 -1.11 3.66
C SER A 20 19.42 -1.74 3.19
N GLY A 21 19.73 -2.96 3.64
CA GLY A 21 20.98 -3.66 3.36
C GLY A 21 20.77 -5.03 2.71
N GLY A 22 20.28 -5.05 1.47
CA GLY A 22 20.20 -6.27 0.64
C GLY A 22 20.38 -5.89 -0.83
N GLY A 23 21.46 -6.39 -1.45
CA GLY A 23 21.98 -5.91 -2.73
C GLY A 23 21.20 -6.33 -3.99
N GLY A 24 21.42 -5.55 -5.05
CA GLY A 24 20.96 -5.78 -6.42
C GLY A 24 20.83 -4.45 -7.17
N ASP A 25 21.65 -4.23 -8.20
CA ASP A 25 21.84 -2.96 -8.90
C ASP A 25 20.56 -2.29 -9.42
N MET A 26 20.27 -1.09 -8.88
CA MET A 26 19.65 0.03 -9.60
C MET A 26 19.85 1.32 -8.78
N ILE A 27 20.56 2.30 -9.33
CA ILE A 27 20.88 3.57 -8.65
C ILE A 27 19.66 4.51 -8.76
N TYR A 28 18.82 4.51 -7.73
CA TYR A 28 18.15 5.73 -7.26
C TYR A 28 18.73 6.04 -5.88
N SER A 29 19.42 7.18 -5.74
CA SER A 29 19.97 7.60 -4.44
C SER A 29 18.84 8.04 -3.51
N THR A 30 18.24 7.11 -2.78
CA THR A 30 17.42 7.45 -1.61
C THR A 30 18.31 8.10 -0.54
N PRO A 31 17.90 9.25 0.06
CA PRO A 31 18.69 9.89 1.10
C PRO A 31 18.87 8.95 2.30
N ARG A 32 20.11 8.78 2.78
CA ARG A 32 20.39 8.03 4.02
C ARG A 32 20.02 8.90 5.22
N MET A 33 19.39 8.33 6.24
CA MET A 33 19.34 8.95 7.56
C MET A 33 20.32 8.25 8.48
N GLU A 34 21.15 9.01 9.18
CA GLU A 34 21.94 8.47 10.29
C GLU A 34 21.13 8.60 11.58
N LEU A 35 20.69 7.46 12.10
CA LEU A 35 20.21 7.32 13.48
C LEU A 35 21.42 7.13 14.39
N ARG A 36 21.75 8.13 15.20
CA ARG A 36 22.75 7.98 16.26
C ARG A 36 22.08 7.94 17.62
N TYR A 37 22.42 6.90 18.38
CA TYR A 37 22.00 6.72 19.76
C TYR A 37 23.13 7.17 20.69
N SER A 38 22.83 8.09 21.60
CA SER A 38 23.72 8.47 22.70
C SER A 38 22.88 8.64 23.97
N GLY A 39 22.93 7.65 24.86
CA GLY A 39 22.08 7.60 26.07
C GLY A 39 20.60 7.44 25.73
N SER A 40 19.73 8.24 26.37
CA SER A 40 18.28 8.30 26.11
C SER A 40 17.91 9.16 24.89
N THR A 41 18.90 9.71 24.17
CA THR A 41 18.68 10.63 23.06
C THR A 41 18.85 9.92 21.71
N VAL A 42 17.85 10.08 20.85
CA VAL A 42 17.90 9.67 19.44
C VAL A 42 18.14 10.92 18.60
N THR A 43 19.23 10.94 17.82
CA THR A 43 19.50 12.02 16.87
C THR A 43 19.22 11.53 15.46
N LEU A 44 18.31 12.20 14.75
CA LEU A 44 18.03 11.99 13.34
C LEU A 44 18.75 13.06 12.53
N SER A 45 19.78 12.67 11.78
CA SER A 45 20.47 13.57 10.84
C SER A 45 20.18 13.13 9.41
N PRO A 46 19.53 13.96 8.58
CA PRO A 46 19.42 13.69 7.15
C PRO A 46 20.82 13.77 6.52
N VAL A 47 21.27 12.69 5.88
CA VAL A 47 22.47 12.69 5.04
C VAL A 47 22.03 13.06 3.63
N GLY A 48 21.97 14.37 3.35
CA GLY A 48 21.58 14.92 2.05
C GLY A 48 20.83 16.26 2.14
N THR A 49 20.62 16.91 0.99
CA THR A 49 20.07 18.27 0.87
C THR A 49 18.55 18.37 0.88
N ASN A 50 17.80 17.27 1.02
CA ASN A 50 16.34 17.33 0.91
C ASN A 50 15.67 17.74 2.23
N GLN A 51 15.76 19.05 2.52
CA GLN A 51 15.21 19.68 3.71
C GLN A 51 13.68 19.53 3.80
N GLU A 52 12.95 19.56 2.67
CA GLU A 52 11.49 19.41 2.66
C GLU A 52 11.04 18.04 3.15
N TYR A 53 11.75 16.97 2.78
CA TYR A 53 11.45 15.62 3.28
C TYR A 53 11.63 15.48 4.80
N ALA A 54 12.62 16.15 5.39
CA ALA A 54 12.83 16.14 6.84
C ALA A 54 11.72 16.89 7.59
N TRP A 55 11.20 17.97 7.01
CA TRP A 55 10.03 18.68 7.54
C TRP A 55 8.76 17.82 7.45
N ASP A 56 8.54 17.15 6.33
CA ASP A 56 7.39 16.25 6.16
C ASP A 56 7.43 15.05 7.12
N LEU A 57 8.62 14.52 7.40
CA LEU A 57 8.78 13.47 8.41
C LEU A 57 8.56 13.99 9.82
N TYR A 58 9.05 15.18 10.16
CA TYR A 58 8.77 15.83 11.45
C TYR A 58 7.26 16.00 11.64
N LEU A 59 6.56 16.55 10.63
CA LEU A 59 5.10 16.68 10.61
C LEU A 59 4.35 15.35 10.80
N LYS A 60 4.88 14.24 10.29
CA LYS A 60 4.29 12.90 10.49
C LYS A 60 4.37 12.39 11.93
N HIS A 61 5.28 12.93 12.75
CA HIS A 61 5.57 12.42 14.11
C HIS A 61 5.15 13.37 15.22
N VAL A 62 4.72 14.60 14.91
CA VAL A 62 4.08 15.49 15.88
C VAL A 62 2.70 14.90 16.23
N SER A 63 2.64 14.20 17.37
CA SER A 63 1.40 13.59 17.87
C SER A 63 0.35 14.68 18.15
N PRO A 64 -0.93 14.48 17.76
CA PRO A 64 -2.00 15.36 18.22
C PRO A 64 -2.13 15.22 19.74
N VAL A 65 -1.85 16.29 20.47
CA VAL A 65 -2.32 16.46 21.83
C VAL A 65 -3.47 17.45 21.75
N ASP A 66 -4.65 17.05 22.23
CA ASP A 66 -5.82 17.91 22.29
C ASP A 66 -5.52 19.14 23.16
N VAL A 67 -5.39 20.29 22.51
CA VAL A 67 -5.48 21.57 23.21
C VAL A 67 -6.97 21.85 23.35
N GLU A 68 -7.57 21.33 24.43
CA GLU A 68 -8.98 21.57 24.73
C GLU A 68 -9.20 23.04 25.08
N GLY A 69 -10.08 23.69 24.31
CA GLY A 69 -10.51 25.08 24.52
C GLY A 69 -10.60 25.87 23.22
N SER A 70 -11.75 26.51 22.99
CA SER A 70 -11.87 27.57 21.97
C SER A 70 -11.05 28.78 22.42
N LEU A 71 -9.79 28.81 22.00
CA LEU A 71 -8.96 29.98 22.17
C LEU A 71 -9.26 30.96 21.03
N ASP A 72 -9.63 32.17 21.43
CA ASP A 72 -9.74 33.34 20.57
C ASP A 72 -8.50 33.46 19.66
N GLY A 73 -8.76 33.73 18.37
CA GLY A 73 -7.74 33.74 17.33
C GLY A 73 -6.60 34.72 17.58
N ALA A 74 -6.89 35.88 18.20
CA ALA A 74 -5.88 36.85 18.62
C ALA A 74 -4.96 36.28 19.72
N LYS A 75 -5.53 35.55 20.68
CA LYS A 75 -4.75 34.87 21.73
C LYS A 75 -3.85 33.79 21.14
N MET A 76 -4.34 33.03 20.15
CA MET A 76 -3.56 32.00 19.48
C MET A 76 -2.36 32.58 18.73
N VAL A 77 -2.56 33.70 18.01
CA VAL A 77 -1.44 34.40 17.35
C VAL A 77 -0.41 34.83 18.38
N ARG A 78 -0.81 35.49 19.48
CA ARG A 78 0.12 35.88 20.56
C ARG A 78 0.88 34.68 21.14
N LEU A 79 0.25 33.53 21.27
CA LEU A 79 0.90 32.31 21.75
C LEU A 79 1.95 31.79 20.76
N VAL A 80 1.66 31.84 19.46
CA VAL A 80 2.63 31.49 18.41
C VAL A 80 3.79 32.49 18.42
N GLU A 81 3.51 33.79 18.38
CA GLU A 81 4.53 34.85 18.38
C GLU A 81 5.42 34.78 19.62
N LYS A 82 4.85 34.55 20.80
CA LYS A 82 5.59 34.34 22.05
C LYS A 82 6.44 33.08 22.02
N SER A 83 6.00 32.04 21.31
CA SER A 83 6.79 30.81 21.15
C SER A 83 7.94 31.02 20.17
N ILE A 84 7.71 31.77 19.09
CA ILE A 84 8.74 32.14 18.13
C ILE A 84 9.79 33.06 18.77
N SER A 85 9.39 34.10 19.51
CA SER A 85 10.35 35.03 20.14
C SER A 85 11.24 34.37 21.20
N ARG A 86 10.78 33.28 21.81
CA ARG A 86 11.58 32.43 22.70
C ARG A 86 12.63 31.60 21.97
N ILE A 87 12.45 31.35 20.68
CA ILE A 87 13.37 30.61 19.81
C ILE A 87 14.31 31.58 19.09
N ASP A 88 13.77 32.70 18.61
CA ASP A 88 14.46 33.77 17.92
C ASP A 88 14.13 35.11 18.59
N PRO A 89 14.98 35.59 19.51
CA PRO A 89 14.78 36.88 20.18
C PRO A 89 14.75 38.09 19.25
N SER A 90 15.22 37.95 18.00
CA SER A 90 15.16 39.01 16.99
C SER A 90 13.82 39.07 16.24
N TYR A 91 12.89 38.16 16.58
CA TYR A 91 11.57 38.12 15.98
C TYR A 91 10.74 39.37 16.33
N GLU A 92 10.36 40.11 15.30
CA GLU A 92 9.33 41.15 15.38
C GLU A 92 7.93 40.53 15.14
N PRO A 93 6.95 40.80 16.04
CA PRO A 93 5.54 40.45 15.84
C PRO A 93 5.01 40.91 14.50
N ILE A 94 4.09 40.14 13.91
CA ILE A 94 3.56 40.41 12.57
C ILE A 94 2.31 41.29 12.64
N ALA A 95 1.63 41.32 13.77
CA ALA A 95 0.34 42.00 13.91
C ALA A 95 0.34 42.99 15.07
N ASP A 96 0.35 44.28 14.75
CA ASP A 96 0.17 45.36 15.73
C ASP A 96 -1.29 45.48 16.20
N ASP A 97 -2.28 45.17 15.33
CA ASP A 97 -3.72 45.24 15.62
C ASP A 97 -4.42 43.88 15.51
N LEU A 98 -4.29 43.07 16.58
CA LEU A 98 -4.90 41.75 16.68
C LEU A 98 -6.43 41.76 16.81
N ALA A 99 -7.01 42.86 17.31
CA ALA A 99 -8.46 43.00 17.47
C ALA A 99 -9.20 43.08 16.11
N GLU A 100 -8.54 43.56 15.07
CA GLU A 100 -9.12 43.62 13.71
C GLU A 100 -9.01 42.29 12.96
N ILE A 101 -8.13 41.38 13.42
CA ILE A 101 -7.88 40.09 12.77
C ILE A 101 -9.04 39.12 12.99
N GLU A 102 -9.75 39.22 14.10
CA GLU A 102 -10.90 38.34 14.41
C GLU A 102 -12.07 38.52 13.43
N ASN A 103 -12.21 39.70 12.81
CA ASN A 103 -13.33 40.02 11.92
C ASN A 103 -12.98 39.90 10.42
N ASP A 104 -11.72 39.58 10.07
CA ASP A 104 -11.25 39.43 8.69
C ASP A 104 -10.49 38.10 8.52
N PRO A 105 -11.17 37.02 8.08
CA PRO A 105 -10.56 35.71 7.84
C PRO A 105 -9.39 35.73 6.86
N GLU A 106 -9.38 36.64 5.87
CA GLU A 106 -8.29 36.76 4.90
C GLU A 106 -7.06 37.42 5.54
N ARG A 107 -7.27 38.45 6.38
CA ARG A 107 -6.19 39.00 7.20
C ARG A 107 -5.65 37.95 8.18
N TYR A 108 -6.52 37.16 8.79
CA TYR A 108 -6.11 36.09 9.69
C TYR A 108 -5.30 35.01 8.97
N LEU A 109 -5.73 34.61 7.77
CA LEU A 109 -5.02 33.67 6.91
C LEU A 109 -3.65 34.21 6.46
N ARG A 110 -3.53 35.51 6.13
CA ARG A 110 -2.24 36.15 5.81
C ARG A 110 -1.27 36.07 6.99
N VAL A 111 -1.74 36.34 8.21
CA VAL A 111 -0.93 36.25 9.43
C VAL A 111 -0.50 34.81 9.69
N ALA A 112 -1.44 33.85 9.62
CA ALA A 112 -1.15 32.43 9.80
C ALA A 112 -0.10 31.91 8.79
N ARG A 113 -0.23 32.28 7.51
CA ARG A 113 0.76 31.96 6.48
C ARG A 113 2.14 32.54 6.80
N ALA A 114 2.19 33.79 7.25
CA ALA A 114 3.45 34.46 7.58
C ALA A 114 4.13 33.81 8.80
N LEU A 115 3.36 33.45 9.84
CA LEU A 115 3.83 32.70 11.00
C LEU A 115 4.35 31.32 10.59
N HIS A 116 3.58 30.56 9.81
CA HIS A 116 3.99 29.25 9.32
C HIS A 116 5.30 29.32 8.51
N LYS A 117 5.43 30.29 7.60
CA LYS A 117 6.66 30.51 6.82
C LYS A 117 7.86 30.83 7.71
N LYS A 118 7.69 31.64 8.76
CA LYS A 118 8.75 31.94 9.73
C LYS A 118 9.13 30.70 10.55
N ILE A 119 8.17 29.93 11.05
CA ILE A 119 8.40 28.66 11.77
C ILE A 119 9.21 27.68 10.89
N LYS A 120 8.79 27.49 9.62
CA LYS A 120 9.49 26.62 8.67
C LYS A 120 10.93 27.08 8.43
N LYS A 121 11.16 28.40 8.27
CA LYS A 121 12.50 28.98 8.11
C LYS A 121 13.38 28.74 9.35
N LEU A 122 12.82 28.90 10.54
CA LEU A 122 13.51 28.62 11.80
C LEU A 122 13.91 27.14 11.88
N PHE A 123 12.97 26.22 11.62
CA PHE A 123 13.27 24.79 11.58
C PHE A 123 14.46 24.46 10.67
N PHE A 124 14.48 24.96 9.43
CA PHE A 124 15.60 24.69 8.51
C PHE A 124 16.91 25.33 8.93
N SER A 125 16.87 26.57 9.44
CA SER A 125 18.07 27.24 9.97
C SER A 125 18.72 26.46 11.11
N LEU A 126 17.92 25.68 11.84
CA LEU A 126 18.34 24.95 13.02
C LEU A 126 18.75 23.52 12.67
N ALA A 127 18.04 22.87 11.75
CA ALA A 127 18.39 21.54 11.23
C ALA A 127 19.79 21.50 10.58
N GLY A 128 20.25 22.61 9.99
CA GLY A 128 21.61 22.73 9.45
C GLY A 128 22.71 23.00 10.48
N ARG A 129 22.36 23.34 11.73
CA ARG A 129 23.32 23.56 12.80
C ARG A 129 23.40 22.29 13.63
N LYS A 130 24.62 21.76 13.82
CA LYS A 130 24.94 20.62 14.68
C LYS A 130 24.74 21.02 16.16
N LEU A 131 23.51 21.30 16.55
CA LEU A 131 23.16 21.83 17.87
C LEU A 131 23.08 20.67 18.86
N VAL A 132 24.13 20.56 19.66
CA VAL A 132 24.11 19.88 20.96
C VAL A 132 23.33 20.77 21.92
N ILE A 133 22.04 20.91 21.71
CA ILE A 133 21.11 21.49 22.69
C ILE A 133 20.23 20.34 23.15
N ASP A 134 19.94 20.32 24.45
CA ASP A 134 18.97 19.43 25.09
C ASP A 134 17.68 19.34 24.25
N GLY A 135 17.63 18.31 23.39
CA GLY A 135 16.64 18.21 22.31
C GLY A 135 15.20 18.13 22.82
N SER A 136 15.04 17.78 24.10
CA SER A 136 13.74 17.67 24.76
C SER A 136 13.02 19.01 24.89
N LEU A 137 13.73 20.08 25.27
CA LEU A 137 13.11 21.36 25.63
C LEU A 137 12.87 22.26 24.41
N PHE A 138 13.69 22.08 23.37
CA PHE A 138 13.62 22.84 22.14
C PHE A 138 12.54 22.31 21.18
N ASN A 139 12.48 20.98 21.00
CA ASN A 139 11.43 20.34 20.20
C ASN A 139 10.04 20.69 20.75
N ASN A 140 9.86 20.67 22.07
CA ASN A 140 8.59 21.04 22.69
C ASN A 140 8.11 22.47 22.37
N LYS A 141 9.02 23.44 22.16
CA LYS A 141 8.64 24.84 21.87
C LYS A 141 8.25 25.02 20.41
N LEU A 142 8.99 24.41 19.49
CA LEU A 142 8.68 24.46 18.07
C LEU A 142 7.39 23.67 17.77
N ASP A 143 7.26 22.49 18.37
CA ASP A 143 6.03 21.70 18.35
C ASP A 143 4.83 22.52 18.82
N ASN A 144 4.95 23.27 19.92
CA ASN A 144 3.87 24.09 20.43
C ASN A 144 3.53 25.26 19.48
N ALA A 145 4.52 25.94 18.91
CA ALA A 145 4.29 27.00 17.93
C ALA A 145 3.56 26.47 16.69
N GLU A 146 3.96 25.29 16.21
CA GLU A 146 3.31 24.62 15.10
C GLU A 146 1.89 24.17 15.43
N ARG A 147 1.67 23.51 16.58
CA ARG A 147 0.34 23.10 17.03
C ARG A 147 -0.62 24.27 17.10
N HIS A 148 -0.20 25.39 17.69
CA HIS A 148 -1.03 26.59 17.72
C HIS A 148 -1.29 27.14 16.31
N THR A 149 -0.29 27.15 15.43
CA THR A 149 -0.47 27.60 14.03
C THR A 149 -1.45 26.69 13.27
N LEU A 150 -1.38 25.38 13.45
CA LEU A 150 -2.34 24.44 12.87
C LEU A 150 -3.75 24.66 13.42
N LYS A 151 -3.88 24.94 14.72
CA LYS A 151 -5.17 25.25 15.33
C LYS A 151 -5.77 26.57 14.82
N ILE A 152 -4.93 27.57 14.54
CA ILE A 152 -5.35 28.79 13.85
C ILE A 152 -5.94 28.45 12.47
N PHE A 153 -5.24 27.64 11.68
CA PHE A 153 -5.76 27.20 10.39
C PHE A 153 -7.05 26.39 10.52
N GLU A 154 -7.19 25.52 11.53
CA GLU A 154 -8.41 24.74 11.79
C GLU A 154 -9.60 25.68 12.09
N ASN A 155 -9.40 26.70 12.91
CA ASN A 155 -10.43 27.70 13.21
C ASN A 155 -10.83 28.51 11.96
N ILE A 156 -9.86 28.90 11.12
CA ILE A 156 -10.13 29.59 9.85
C ILE A 156 -10.91 28.67 8.90
N PHE A 157 -10.51 27.41 8.82
CA PHE A 157 -11.19 26.40 8.01
C PHE A 157 -12.64 26.22 8.46
N ASP A 158 -12.87 26.04 9.76
CA ASP A 158 -14.22 25.89 10.32
C ASP A 158 -15.08 27.14 10.07
N HIS A 159 -14.50 28.33 10.14
CA HIS A 159 -15.18 29.57 9.79
C HIS A 159 -15.61 29.59 8.32
N TYR A 160 -14.72 29.25 7.39
CA TYR A 160 -15.05 29.19 5.96
C TYR A 160 -16.08 28.12 5.63
N VAL A 161 -16.00 26.95 6.29
CA VAL A 161 -17.00 25.89 6.15
C VAL A 161 -18.37 26.35 6.65
N ALA A 162 -18.44 27.00 7.81
CA ALA A 162 -19.69 27.52 8.36
C ALA A 162 -20.31 28.64 7.50
N ALA A 163 -19.48 29.36 6.73
CA ALA A 163 -19.91 30.38 5.78
C ALA A 163 -20.13 29.84 4.35
N GLU A 164 -20.08 28.53 4.13
CA GLU A 164 -20.19 27.86 2.81
C GLU A 164 -19.16 28.37 1.78
N GLN A 165 -18.03 28.92 2.24
CA GLN A 165 -16.93 29.43 1.41
C GLN A 165 -15.90 28.32 1.11
N PHE A 166 -16.35 27.27 0.43
CA PHE A 166 -15.57 26.03 0.27
C PHE A 166 -14.24 26.20 -0.49
N ASP A 167 -14.15 27.12 -1.45
CA ASP A 167 -12.88 27.43 -2.12
C ASP A 167 -11.85 27.99 -1.14
N SER A 168 -12.29 28.82 -0.20
CA SER A 168 -11.45 29.39 0.86
C SER A 168 -11.07 28.35 1.90
N ALA A 169 -11.99 27.44 2.25
CA ALA A 169 -11.71 26.28 3.09
C ALA A 169 -10.65 25.36 2.44
N MET A 170 -10.79 25.06 1.15
CA MET A 170 -9.84 24.25 0.38
C MET A 170 -8.46 24.92 0.27
N LYS A 171 -8.41 26.23 0.01
CA LYS A 171 -7.16 27.01 0.06
C LYS A 171 -6.50 26.90 1.43
N THR A 172 -7.30 26.94 2.51
CA THR A 172 -6.80 26.82 3.89
C THR A 172 -6.18 25.44 4.15
N ILE A 173 -6.84 24.36 3.70
CA ILE A 173 -6.29 22.98 3.74
C ILE A 173 -4.92 22.92 3.03
N LYS A 174 -4.82 23.47 1.81
CA LYS A 174 -3.56 23.46 1.04
C LYS A 174 -2.42 24.19 1.77
N LEU A 175 -2.74 25.14 2.65
CA LEU A 175 -1.76 25.92 3.41
C LEU A 175 -1.35 25.27 4.73
N MET A 176 -2.20 24.41 5.31
CA MET A 176 -1.86 23.59 6.47
C MET A 176 -0.71 22.62 6.20
N SER A 177 -0.25 22.51 4.94
CA SER A 177 0.81 21.61 4.48
C SER A 177 0.50 20.15 4.83
N ILE A 178 1.46 19.23 4.62
CA ILE A 178 1.37 17.77 4.85
C ILE A 178 1.26 17.46 6.36
N SER A 179 0.21 17.96 7.00
CA SER A 179 -0.09 17.76 8.42
C SER A 179 -1.28 16.83 8.58
N TYR A 180 -1.32 16.14 9.70
CA TYR A 180 -2.47 15.33 10.11
C TYR A 180 -3.77 16.15 10.16
N GLN A 181 -3.68 17.44 10.51
CA GLN A 181 -4.82 18.36 10.58
C GLN A 181 -5.34 18.75 9.19
N ALA A 182 -4.46 18.90 8.19
CA ALA A 182 -4.87 19.10 6.81
C ALA A 182 -5.73 17.93 6.32
N SER A 183 -5.26 16.70 6.53
CA SER A 183 -6.03 15.50 6.20
C SER A 183 -7.38 15.45 6.92
N LYS A 184 -7.42 15.71 8.24
CA LYS A 184 -8.68 15.72 9.00
C LYS A 184 -9.67 16.74 8.45
N SER A 185 -9.18 17.94 8.10
CA SER A 185 -9.99 19.00 7.49
C SER A 185 -10.46 18.61 6.08
N SER A 186 -9.61 17.96 5.29
CA SER A 186 -9.97 17.41 3.98
C SER A 186 -11.08 16.36 4.08
N VAL A 187 -11.03 15.47 5.07
CA VAL A 187 -12.08 14.47 5.31
C VAL A 187 -13.40 15.16 5.63
N LYS A 188 -13.41 16.10 6.58
CA LYS A 188 -14.59 16.87 6.94
C LYS A 188 -15.20 17.59 5.72
N LEU A 189 -14.35 18.17 4.87
CA LEU A 189 -14.80 18.83 3.65
C LEU A 189 -15.35 17.84 2.61
N ALA A 190 -14.72 16.68 2.44
CA ALA A 190 -15.21 15.62 1.57
C ALA A 190 -16.58 15.10 2.02
N GLU A 191 -16.78 14.88 3.33
CA GLU A 191 -18.06 14.44 3.87
C GLU A 191 -19.18 15.48 3.68
N LEU A 192 -18.85 16.78 3.77
CA LEU A 192 -19.81 17.85 3.49
C LEU A 192 -20.21 17.86 2.01
N PHE A 193 -19.23 17.82 1.10
CA PHE A 193 -19.50 17.74 -0.33
C PHE A 193 -20.31 16.50 -0.71
N LEU A 194 -20.05 15.36 -0.07
CA LEU A 194 -20.84 14.15 -0.25
C LEU A 194 -22.32 14.36 0.15
N ASN A 195 -22.58 15.02 1.29
CA ASN A 195 -23.95 15.29 1.72
C ASN A 195 -24.65 16.33 0.81
N GLU A 196 -23.90 17.15 0.09
CA GLU A 196 -24.39 18.12 -0.92
C GLU A 196 -24.44 17.56 -2.34
N SER A 197 -24.09 16.28 -2.56
CA SER A 197 -23.97 15.66 -3.88
C SER A 197 -22.98 16.37 -4.82
N ARG A 198 -21.89 16.92 -4.26
CA ARG A 198 -20.82 17.63 -4.98
C ARG A 198 -19.58 16.74 -5.15
N PHE A 199 -19.70 15.73 -5.99
CA PHE A 199 -18.75 14.62 -6.03
C PHE A 199 -17.36 15.00 -6.55
N ASP A 200 -17.28 15.89 -7.53
CA ASP A 200 -16.00 16.35 -8.06
C ASP A 200 -15.19 17.07 -6.97
N GLU A 201 -15.81 17.98 -6.22
CA GLU A 201 -15.17 18.67 -5.10
C GLU A 201 -14.84 17.73 -3.94
N MET A 202 -15.69 16.73 -3.67
CA MET A 202 -15.38 15.66 -2.72
C MET A 202 -14.09 14.93 -3.10
N PHE A 203 -13.93 14.51 -4.37
CA PHE A 203 -12.72 13.81 -4.79
C PHE A 203 -11.49 14.73 -4.79
N ILE A 204 -11.64 16.02 -5.11
CA ILE A 204 -10.57 17.01 -4.95
C ILE A 204 -10.13 17.11 -3.49
N ALA A 205 -11.08 17.11 -2.55
CA ALA A 205 -10.80 17.13 -1.11
C ALA A 205 -10.07 15.86 -0.65
N LEU A 206 -10.53 14.67 -1.07
CA LEU A 206 -9.85 13.40 -0.81
C LEU A 206 -8.43 13.38 -1.39
N GLY A 207 -8.23 13.98 -2.57
CA GLY A 207 -6.93 14.22 -3.21
C GLY A 207 -5.92 14.97 -2.35
N GLN A 208 -6.37 15.75 -1.38
CA GLN A 208 -5.50 16.49 -0.46
C GLN A 208 -5.00 15.65 0.72
N ILE A 209 -5.62 14.49 1.01
CA ILE A 209 -5.22 13.63 2.12
C ILE A 209 -3.88 12.95 1.80
N LYS A 210 -2.85 13.26 2.58
CA LYS A 210 -1.49 12.71 2.39
C LYS A 210 -1.21 11.47 3.23
N PHE A 211 -2.02 11.23 4.25
CA PHE A 211 -1.86 10.10 5.16
C PHE A 211 -2.76 8.95 4.70
N VAL A 212 -2.16 7.94 4.09
CA VAL A 212 -2.86 6.79 3.48
C VAL A 212 -3.87 6.15 4.45
N LYS A 213 -3.48 5.93 5.71
CA LYS A 213 -4.37 5.34 6.72
C LYS A 213 -5.64 6.17 6.97
N GLN A 214 -5.51 7.50 7.05
CA GLN A 214 -6.68 8.38 7.23
C GLN A 214 -7.55 8.38 5.98
N LEU A 215 -6.94 8.36 4.80
CA LEU A 215 -7.66 8.26 3.54
C LEU A 215 -8.47 6.95 3.48
N GLU A 216 -7.86 5.81 3.80
CA GLU A 216 -8.52 4.50 3.87
C GLU A 216 -9.69 4.49 4.86
N GLU A 217 -9.50 4.99 6.08
CA GLU A 217 -10.57 5.07 7.09
C GLU A 217 -11.73 5.96 6.66
N SER A 218 -11.43 7.07 5.97
CA SER A 218 -12.45 8.02 5.51
C SER A 218 -13.21 7.50 4.30
N LEU A 219 -12.51 6.82 3.38
CA LEU A 219 -13.13 6.18 2.23
C LEU A 219 -14.13 5.12 2.65
N LYS A 220 -13.87 4.32 3.70
CA LYS A 220 -14.85 3.35 4.24
C LYS A 220 -16.21 3.98 4.57
N ASN A 221 -16.20 5.17 5.17
CA ASN A 221 -17.43 5.88 5.54
C ASN A 221 -18.09 6.53 4.32
N ILE A 222 -17.28 7.12 3.42
CA ILE A 222 -17.74 7.83 2.23
C ILE A 222 -18.31 6.84 1.20
N THR A 223 -17.66 5.72 0.95
CA THR A 223 -18.06 4.70 -0.04
C THR A 223 -19.47 4.19 0.20
N ARG A 224 -19.82 3.88 1.46
CA ARG A 224 -21.17 3.43 1.81
C ARG A 224 -22.24 4.45 1.42
N LYS A 225 -21.97 5.72 1.67
CA LYS A 225 -22.87 6.83 1.30
C LYS A 225 -22.87 7.12 -0.20
N LEU A 226 -21.73 6.93 -0.90
CA LEU A 226 -21.66 7.13 -2.35
C LEU A 226 -22.63 6.20 -3.08
N GLU A 227 -22.71 4.94 -2.68
CA GLU A 227 -23.66 3.99 -3.29
C GLU A 227 -25.12 4.35 -3.03
N GLU A 228 -25.42 5.00 -1.90
CA GLU A 228 -26.78 5.47 -1.58
C GLU A 228 -27.17 6.73 -2.36
N CYS A 229 -26.21 7.61 -2.63
CA CYS A 229 -26.46 8.96 -3.15
C CYS A 229 -26.18 9.14 -4.64
N MET A 230 -25.40 8.25 -5.27
CA MET A 230 -24.96 8.41 -6.67
C MET A 230 -25.61 7.40 -7.60
N GLU A 231 -25.98 7.88 -8.79
CA GLU A 231 -26.17 6.98 -9.92
C GLU A 231 -24.81 6.39 -10.34
N ALA A 232 -24.80 5.09 -10.67
CA ALA A 232 -23.56 4.36 -10.93
C ALA A 232 -22.70 5.01 -12.04
N GLU A 233 -23.33 5.55 -13.09
CA GLU A 233 -22.61 6.19 -14.20
C GLU A 233 -21.86 7.45 -13.77
N GLU A 234 -22.47 8.28 -12.92
CA GLU A 234 -21.85 9.50 -12.39
C GLU A 234 -20.64 9.15 -11.51
N LEU A 235 -20.77 8.13 -10.66
CA LEU A 235 -19.69 7.67 -9.79
C LEU A 235 -18.47 7.25 -10.62
N TYR A 236 -18.69 6.47 -11.68
CA TYR A 236 -17.61 6.04 -12.55
C TYR A 236 -17.00 7.20 -13.35
N HIS A 237 -17.80 8.18 -13.77
CA HIS A 237 -17.29 9.39 -14.43
C HIS A 237 -16.34 10.17 -13.52
N SER A 238 -16.76 10.44 -12.27
CA SER A 238 -15.93 11.17 -11.32
C SER A 238 -14.68 10.39 -10.91
N ILE A 239 -14.74 9.05 -10.79
CA ILE A 239 -13.54 8.23 -10.54
C ILE A 239 -12.52 8.37 -11.68
N ARG A 240 -12.97 8.33 -12.94
CA ARG A 240 -12.10 8.51 -14.12
C ARG A 240 -11.50 9.89 -14.22
N ALA A 241 -12.22 10.90 -13.76
CA ALA A 241 -11.79 12.30 -13.79
C ALA A 241 -10.77 12.63 -12.70
N MET A 242 -10.51 11.73 -11.74
CA MET A 242 -9.56 11.99 -10.65
C MET A 242 -8.12 12.13 -11.16
N GLU A 243 -7.51 13.29 -10.92
CA GLU A 243 -6.10 13.54 -11.23
C GLU A 243 -5.15 12.67 -10.39
N ASN A 244 -5.57 12.32 -9.17
CA ASN A 244 -4.76 11.52 -8.25
C ASN A 244 -5.08 10.03 -8.40
N GLU A 245 -4.30 9.34 -9.23
CA GLU A 245 -4.43 7.90 -9.50
C GLU A 245 -4.46 7.05 -8.22
N LYS A 246 -3.71 7.44 -7.18
CA LYS A 246 -3.69 6.68 -5.92
C LYS A 246 -5.01 6.79 -5.16
N VAL A 247 -5.68 7.94 -5.22
CA VAL A 247 -7.00 8.12 -4.61
C VAL A 247 -8.04 7.33 -5.41
N ALA A 248 -7.99 7.39 -6.74
CA ALA A 248 -8.87 6.59 -7.60
C ALA A 248 -8.72 5.09 -7.29
N GLU A 249 -7.49 4.57 -7.20
CA GLU A 249 -7.19 3.19 -6.82
C GLU A 249 -7.81 2.81 -5.47
N LEU A 250 -7.69 3.66 -4.44
CA LEU A 250 -8.23 3.40 -3.11
C LEU A 250 -9.77 3.45 -3.09
N VAL A 251 -10.38 4.41 -3.79
CA VAL A 251 -11.84 4.52 -3.92
C VAL A 251 -12.40 3.28 -4.59
N VAL A 252 -11.78 2.83 -5.69
CA VAL A 252 -12.20 1.63 -6.43
C VAL A 252 -12.03 0.38 -5.55
N SER A 253 -10.92 0.27 -4.82
CA SER A 253 -10.69 -0.87 -3.92
C SER A 253 -11.74 -0.93 -2.81
N GLU A 254 -12.11 0.22 -2.24
CA GLU A 254 -13.11 0.29 -1.18
C GLU A 254 -14.53 -0.02 -1.71
N LEU A 255 -14.90 0.49 -2.89
CA LEU A 255 -16.16 0.13 -3.56
C LEU A 255 -16.23 -1.37 -3.86
N VAL A 256 -15.14 -1.97 -4.35
CA VAL A 256 -15.06 -3.42 -4.58
C VAL A 256 -15.18 -4.20 -3.27
N ALA A 257 -14.51 -3.75 -2.20
CA ALA A 257 -14.60 -4.38 -0.89
C ALA A 257 -16.04 -4.35 -0.38
N HIS A 258 -16.71 -3.20 -0.48
CA HIS A 258 -18.10 -3.05 -0.06
C HIS A 258 -19.07 -3.93 -0.87
N ALA A 259 -18.92 -3.98 -2.19
CA ALA A 259 -19.69 -4.88 -3.04
C ALA A 259 -19.49 -6.37 -2.66
N LEU A 260 -18.29 -6.76 -2.21
CA LEU A 260 -18.04 -8.11 -1.68
C LEU A 260 -18.56 -8.32 -0.25
N GLU A 261 -18.80 -7.27 0.53
CA GLU A 261 -19.47 -7.37 1.84
C GLU A 261 -20.98 -7.60 1.68
N THR A 262 -21.56 -7.10 0.59
CA THR A 262 -22.97 -7.30 0.22
C THR A 262 -23.20 -8.52 -0.68
N ASP A 263 -22.18 -9.36 -0.87
CA ASP A 263 -22.16 -10.54 -1.77
C ASP A 263 -22.51 -10.22 -3.24
N ASP A 264 -22.36 -8.96 -3.68
CA ASP A 264 -22.59 -8.54 -5.07
C ASP A 264 -21.30 -8.58 -5.90
N PHE A 265 -20.90 -9.80 -6.25
CA PHE A 265 -19.75 -10.04 -7.12
C PHE A 265 -19.90 -9.43 -8.54
N SER A 266 -21.12 -9.25 -9.02
CA SER A 266 -21.36 -8.64 -10.34
C SER A 266 -21.05 -7.14 -10.30
N GLN A 267 -21.49 -6.47 -9.24
CA GLN A 267 -21.20 -5.07 -9.00
C GLN A 267 -19.71 -4.81 -8.81
N ALA A 268 -19.00 -5.68 -8.06
CA ALA A 268 -17.54 -5.59 -7.92
C ALA A 268 -16.83 -5.58 -9.31
N LYS A 269 -17.24 -6.47 -10.22
CA LYS A 269 -16.69 -6.50 -11.59
C LYS A 269 -17.07 -5.25 -12.40
N LEU A 270 -18.29 -4.75 -12.23
CA LEU A 270 -18.77 -3.55 -12.93
C LEU A 270 -17.96 -2.32 -12.51
N ILE A 271 -17.74 -2.15 -11.20
CA ILE A 271 -16.90 -1.09 -10.63
C ILE A 271 -15.52 -1.10 -11.28
N ILE A 272 -14.84 -2.25 -11.32
CA ILE A 272 -13.47 -2.33 -11.87
C ILE A 272 -13.44 -2.00 -13.36
N ARG A 273 -14.37 -2.56 -14.15
CA ARG A 273 -14.47 -2.28 -15.59
C ARG A 273 -14.69 -0.80 -15.87
N ASN A 274 -15.42 -0.12 -14.98
CA ASN A 274 -15.79 1.26 -15.17
C ASN A 274 -14.88 2.27 -14.47
N ALA A 275 -14.05 1.87 -13.51
CA ALA A 275 -13.11 2.73 -12.80
C ALA A 275 -12.16 3.52 -13.72
N GLY A 276 -11.84 2.98 -14.89
CA GLY A 276 -10.97 3.58 -15.91
C GLY A 276 -9.51 3.74 -15.48
N GLY A 277 -8.65 3.93 -16.47
CA GLY A 277 -7.19 3.84 -16.30
C GLY A 277 -6.70 2.38 -16.26
N GLU A 278 -5.72 2.04 -17.09
CA GLU A 278 -5.17 0.69 -17.18
C GLU A 278 -4.54 0.24 -15.85
N SER A 279 -3.78 1.14 -15.21
CA SER A 279 -3.12 0.88 -13.92
C SER A 279 -4.13 0.69 -12.77
N THR A 280 -5.14 1.56 -12.65
CA THR A 280 -6.21 1.43 -11.64
C THR A 280 -6.95 0.12 -11.80
N SER A 281 -7.32 -0.22 -13.05
CA SER A 281 -8.05 -1.46 -13.35
C SER A 281 -7.21 -2.70 -13.02
N GLU A 282 -5.92 -2.74 -13.39
CA GLU A 282 -5.03 -3.86 -13.03
C GLU A 282 -4.97 -4.09 -11.52
N LYS A 283 -4.74 -3.02 -10.75
CA LYS A 283 -4.63 -3.11 -9.29
C LYS A 283 -5.95 -3.54 -8.65
N ALA A 284 -7.07 -3.07 -9.18
CA ALA A 284 -8.38 -3.44 -8.67
C ALA A 284 -8.75 -4.90 -8.99
N TRP A 285 -8.39 -5.43 -10.17
CA TRP A 285 -8.53 -6.86 -10.47
C TRP A 285 -7.68 -7.74 -9.55
N LEU A 286 -6.44 -7.31 -9.28
CA LEU A 286 -5.57 -7.99 -8.32
C LEU A 286 -6.18 -7.99 -6.92
N PHE A 287 -6.65 -6.82 -6.46
CA PHE A 287 -7.30 -6.67 -5.17
C PHE A 287 -8.55 -7.56 -5.05
N LEU A 288 -9.42 -7.58 -6.06
CA LEU A 288 -10.59 -8.46 -6.11
C LEU A 288 -10.20 -9.93 -6.00
N ALA A 289 -9.19 -10.38 -6.77
CA ALA A 289 -8.71 -11.75 -6.69
C ALA A 289 -8.20 -12.11 -5.29
N GLU A 290 -7.46 -11.20 -4.64
CA GLU A 290 -6.95 -11.39 -3.28
C GLU A 290 -8.08 -11.47 -2.24
N GLN A 291 -9.05 -10.55 -2.30
CA GLN A 291 -10.22 -10.57 -1.41
C GLN A 291 -11.06 -11.85 -1.56
N LEU A 292 -11.28 -12.31 -2.79
CA LEU A 292 -11.99 -13.57 -3.03
C LEU A 292 -11.24 -14.78 -2.46
N MET A 293 -9.91 -14.81 -2.58
CA MET A 293 -9.10 -15.88 -1.99
C MET A 293 -9.11 -15.84 -0.45
N GLU A 294 -9.06 -14.65 0.16
CA GLU A 294 -9.19 -14.47 1.61
C GLU A 294 -10.55 -14.98 2.12
N LYS A 295 -11.63 -14.68 1.39
CA LYS A 295 -12.98 -15.19 1.64
C LYS A 295 -13.17 -16.66 1.22
N ARG A 296 -12.12 -17.33 0.71
CA ARG A 296 -12.11 -18.73 0.24
C ARG A 296 -13.06 -19.02 -0.93
N MET A 297 -13.40 -18.00 -1.71
CA MET A 297 -14.24 -18.06 -2.92
C MET A 297 -13.39 -18.35 -4.16
N TYR A 298 -12.67 -19.49 -4.15
CA TYR A 298 -11.62 -19.79 -5.14
C TYR A 298 -12.12 -19.90 -6.59
N ASP A 299 -13.36 -20.37 -6.80
CA ASP A 299 -13.91 -20.50 -8.15
C ASP A 299 -14.19 -19.11 -8.77
N GLN A 300 -14.64 -18.13 -7.96
CA GLN A 300 -14.78 -16.74 -8.40
C GLN A 300 -13.42 -16.04 -8.56
N ALA A 301 -12.44 -16.35 -7.70
CA ALA A 301 -11.08 -15.84 -7.87
C ALA A 301 -10.48 -16.29 -9.21
N LEU A 302 -10.68 -17.56 -9.60
CA LEU A 302 -10.27 -18.08 -10.91
C LEU A 302 -10.95 -17.36 -12.08
N GLU A 303 -12.20 -16.93 -11.92
CA GLU A 303 -12.92 -16.17 -12.96
C GLU A 303 -12.28 -14.80 -13.23
N VAL A 304 -11.74 -14.14 -12.20
CA VAL A 304 -11.23 -12.77 -12.32
C VAL A 304 -9.74 -12.66 -12.63
N ILE A 305 -8.93 -13.67 -12.25
CA ILE A 305 -7.47 -13.67 -12.47
C ILE A 305 -7.08 -13.38 -13.94
N PRO A 306 -7.76 -13.89 -14.99
CA PRO A 306 -7.44 -13.56 -16.38
C PRO A 306 -7.46 -12.06 -16.72
N ASN A 307 -8.12 -11.22 -15.91
CA ASN A 307 -8.18 -9.77 -16.13
C ASN A 307 -6.97 -9.03 -15.55
N ILE A 308 -6.06 -9.72 -14.85
CA ILE A 308 -4.81 -9.14 -14.34
C ILE A 308 -3.80 -9.07 -15.48
N SER A 309 -3.50 -7.86 -15.97
CA SER A 309 -2.61 -7.63 -17.10
C SER A 309 -1.16 -8.05 -16.83
N ASN A 310 -0.68 -7.90 -15.59
CA ASN A 310 0.66 -8.33 -15.21
C ASN A 310 0.73 -9.86 -15.10
N THR A 311 1.29 -10.48 -16.13
CA THR A 311 1.44 -11.93 -16.25
C THR A 311 2.18 -12.59 -15.07
N TRP A 312 3.13 -11.89 -14.45
CA TRP A 312 3.85 -12.45 -13.29
C TRP A 312 2.92 -12.56 -12.08
N LYS A 313 2.18 -11.48 -11.75
CA LYS A 313 1.17 -11.48 -10.67
C LYS A 313 0.05 -12.47 -10.96
N MET A 314 -0.46 -12.50 -12.20
CA MET A 314 -1.48 -13.45 -12.63
C MET A 314 -1.04 -14.91 -12.38
N ASN A 315 0.18 -15.26 -12.80
CA ASN A 315 0.75 -16.59 -12.57
C ASN A 315 0.90 -16.91 -11.08
N ASP A 316 1.34 -15.96 -10.26
CA ASP A 316 1.43 -16.13 -8.81
C ASP A 316 0.07 -16.49 -8.20
N LYS A 317 -1.02 -15.82 -8.63
CA LYS A 317 -2.37 -16.10 -8.13
C LYS A 317 -2.89 -17.48 -8.53
N TYR A 318 -2.63 -17.94 -9.76
CA TYR A 318 -2.93 -19.32 -10.12
C TYR A 318 -2.15 -20.34 -9.26
N GLU A 319 -0.87 -20.09 -8.98
CA GLU A 319 -0.08 -20.97 -8.12
C GLU A 319 -0.55 -20.99 -6.65
N GLU A 320 -1.00 -19.85 -6.12
CA GLU A 320 -1.63 -19.75 -4.80
C GLU A 320 -2.89 -20.62 -4.70
N ILE A 321 -3.79 -20.51 -5.70
CA ILE A 321 -5.02 -21.33 -5.75
C ILE A 321 -4.70 -22.82 -5.92
N ILE A 322 -3.75 -23.18 -6.78
CA ILE A 322 -3.30 -24.57 -6.94
C ILE A 322 -2.81 -25.14 -5.61
N LYS A 323 -1.98 -24.41 -4.86
CA LYS A 323 -1.51 -24.84 -3.52
C LYS A 323 -2.67 -25.07 -2.55
N VAL A 324 -3.74 -24.28 -2.65
CA VAL A 324 -4.96 -24.51 -1.86
C VAL A 324 -5.64 -25.81 -2.27
N PHE A 325 -5.88 -26.04 -3.55
CA PHE A 325 -6.51 -27.26 -4.04
C PHE A 325 -5.67 -28.51 -3.75
N GLU A 326 -4.34 -28.44 -3.88
CA GLU A 326 -3.42 -29.51 -3.48
C GLU A 326 -3.60 -29.88 -2.00
N ARG A 327 -3.63 -28.89 -1.10
CA ARG A 327 -3.83 -29.13 0.34
C ARG A 327 -5.20 -29.72 0.67
N LYS A 328 -6.22 -29.42 -0.13
CA LYS A 328 -7.56 -30.02 0.00
C LYS A 328 -7.69 -31.38 -0.67
N GLY A 329 -6.67 -31.83 -1.40
CA GLY A 329 -6.73 -33.07 -2.19
C GLY A 329 -7.63 -32.96 -3.43
N GLU A 330 -7.98 -31.75 -3.86
CA GLU A 330 -8.84 -31.47 -5.02
C GLU A 330 -8.05 -31.55 -6.33
N ILE A 331 -7.48 -32.72 -6.62
CA ILE A 331 -6.56 -32.92 -7.75
C ILE A 331 -7.20 -32.59 -9.10
N SER A 332 -8.50 -32.87 -9.27
CA SER A 332 -9.22 -32.48 -10.48
C SER A 332 -9.18 -30.97 -10.73
N LYS A 333 -9.33 -30.16 -9.66
CA LYS A 333 -9.25 -28.70 -9.79
C LYS A 333 -7.83 -28.24 -10.09
N VAL A 334 -6.83 -28.83 -9.44
CA VAL A 334 -5.41 -28.56 -9.77
C VAL A 334 -5.15 -28.78 -11.26
N LEU A 335 -5.58 -29.92 -11.81
CA LEU A 335 -5.39 -30.27 -13.22
C LEU A 335 -6.05 -29.28 -14.17
N THR A 336 -7.25 -28.82 -13.85
CA THR A 336 -7.94 -27.82 -14.67
C THR A 336 -7.35 -26.42 -14.53
N THR A 337 -6.67 -26.11 -13.43
CA THR A 337 -6.09 -24.77 -13.20
C THR A 337 -4.69 -24.60 -13.81
N ILE A 338 -3.83 -25.64 -13.81
CA ILE A 338 -2.45 -25.53 -14.33
C ILE A 338 -2.37 -24.94 -15.75
N PRO A 339 -3.23 -25.32 -16.72
CA PRO A 339 -3.18 -24.78 -18.08
C PRO A 339 -3.32 -23.25 -18.18
N TYR A 340 -3.91 -22.59 -17.17
CA TYR A 340 -4.09 -21.14 -17.16
C TYR A 340 -2.84 -20.37 -16.71
N ILE A 341 -1.84 -21.04 -16.13
CA ILE A 341 -0.53 -20.41 -15.86
C ILE A 341 0.14 -20.17 -17.22
N ASP A 342 0.53 -18.94 -17.52
CA ASP A 342 1.17 -18.58 -18.79
C ASP A 342 2.65 -18.99 -18.86
N SER A 343 3.36 -18.94 -17.73
CA SER A 343 4.77 -19.35 -17.67
C SER A 343 4.92 -20.86 -17.81
N SER A 344 5.53 -21.32 -18.91
CA SER A 344 5.83 -22.74 -19.16
C SER A 344 6.71 -23.36 -18.08
N TRP A 345 7.65 -22.61 -17.52
CA TRP A 345 8.49 -23.07 -16.42
C TRP A 345 7.65 -23.37 -15.16
N LYS A 346 6.76 -22.45 -14.77
CA LYS A 346 5.84 -22.65 -13.65
C LYS A 346 4.85 -23.78 -13.91
N ARG A 347 4.25 -23.86 -15.11
CA ARG A 347 3.39 -24.99 -15.50
C ARG A 347 4.09 -26.33 -15.33
N ASN A 348 5.31 -26.44 -15.87
CA ASN A 348 6.12 -27.65 -15.76
C ASN A 348 6.34 -28.03 -14.29
N ASP A 349 6.71 -27.07 -13.44
CA ASP A 349 6.92 -27.31 -12.01
C ASP A 349 5.65 -27.86 -11.31
N GLN A 350 4.45 -27.37 -11.67
CA GLN A 350 3.20 -27.90 -11.12
C GLN A 350 2.92 -29.33 -11.61
N TYR A 351 3.11 -29.62 -12.91
CA TYR A 351 2.98 -30.99 -13.42
C TYR A 351 4.00 -31.95 -12.79
N GLU A 352 5.24 -31.52 -12.56
CA GLU A 352 6.25 -32.36 -11.88
C GLU A 352 5.83 -32.74 -10.46
N LYS A 353 5.17 -31.83 -9.71
CA LYS A 353 4.64 -32.14 -8.38
C LYS A 353 3.58 -33.23 -8.45
N LEU A 354 2.66 -33.14 -9.42
CA LEU A 354 1.65 -34.17 -9.65
C LEU A 354 2.27 -35.51 -10.06
N VAL A 355 3.30 -35.51 -10.91
CA VAL A 355 4.06 -36.73 -11.24
C VAL A 355 4.63 -37.36 -9.97
N LYS A 356 5.32 -36.57 -9.12
CA LYS A 356 5.90 -37.07 -7.86
C LYS A 356 4.82 -37.62 -6.93
N MET A 357 3.68 -36.94 -6.81
CA MET A 357 2.53 -37.38 -6.02
C MET A 357 1.98 -38.73 -6.52
N TYR A 358 1.66 -38.85 -7.82
CA TYR A 358 1.12 -40.09 -8.40
C TYR A 358 2.12 -41.25 -8.35
N LEU A 359 3.40 -40.97 -8.56
CA LEU A 359 4.44 -41.95 -8.32
C LEU A 359 4.42 -42.39 -6.86
N GLY A 360 4.34 -41.48 -5.90
CA GLY A 360 4.24 -41.76 -4.46
C GLY A 360 3.09 -42.72 -4.13
N SER A 361 1.89 -42.44 -4.65
CA SER A 361 0.69 -43.28 -4.47
C SER A 361 0.65 -44.54 -5.35
N ARG A 362 1.74 -44.83 -6.09
CA ARG A 362 1.91 -45.99 -6.98
C ARG A 362 0.96 -46.00 -8.19
N ASN A 363 0.32 -44.88 -8.51
CA ASN A 363 -0.51 -44.73 -9.70
C ASN A 363 0.35 -44.34 -10.92
N ILE A 364 0.93 -45.36 -11.58
CA ILE A 364 1.88 -45.14 -12.68
C ILE A 364 1.21 -44.53 -13.91
N ASP A 365 -0.03 -44.91 -14.21
CA ASP A 365 -0.70 -44.46 -15.43
C ASP A 365 -1.05 -42.97 -15.37
N GLU A 366 -1.53 -42.49 -14.23
CA GLU A 366 -1.73 -41.05 -14.03
C GLU A 366 -0.41 -40.27 -14.00
N ALA A 367 0.66 -40.84 -13.42
CA ALA A 367 1.98 -40.22 -13.49
C ALA A 367 2.44 -40.06 -14.96
N LEU A 368 2.25 -41.07 -15.80
CA LEU A 368 2.62 -41.01 -17.23
C LEU A 368 1.80 -39.95 -17.99
N LYS A 369 0.49 -39.85 -17.72
CA LYS A 369 -0.33 -38.77 -18.28
C LYS A 369 0.22 -37.40 -17.89
N MET A 370 0.60 -37.19 -16.64
CA MET A 370 1.16 -35.91 -16.19
C MET A 370 2.51 -35.60 -16.84
N ILE A 371 3.38 -36.60 -17.02
CA ILE A 371 4.66 -36.42 -17.71
C ILE A 371 4.43 -35.95 -19.15
N SER A 372 3.41 -36.48 -19.84
CA SER A 372 3.10 -36.06 -21.21
C SER A 372 2.72 -34.58 -21.34
N LEU A 373 2.24 -33.94 -20.26
CA LEU A 373 1.87 -32.53 -20.22
C LEU A 373 3.05 -31.59 -19.91
N ILE A 374 4.20 -32.12 -19.47
CA ILE A 374 5.41 -31.32 -19.23
C ILE A 374 5.99 -30.93 -20.59
N GLU A 375 6.19 -29.64 -20.84
CA GLU A 375 6.68 -29.13 -22.13
C GLU A 375 8.20 -29.34 -22.31
N SER A 376 8.96 -29.26 -21.23
CA SER A 376 10.41 -29.47 -21.26
C SER A 376 10.75 -30.95 -21.49
N SER A 377 11.30 -31.27 -22.65
CA SER A 377 11.74 -32.63 -23.00
C SER A 377 12.78 -33.19 -22.02
N TRP A 378 13.69 -32.34 -21.52
CA TRP A 378 14.68 -32.77 -20.53
C TRP A 378 14.03 -33.23 -19.22
N LYS A 379 13.08 -32.44 -18.69
CA LYS A 379 12.30 -32.77 -17.48
C LYS A 379 11.41 -34.00 -17.71
N ARG A 380 10.74 -34.10 -18.87
CA ARG A 380 9.97 -35.30 -19.25
C ARG A 380 10.81 -36.55 -19.17
N ASN A 381 11.99 -36.54 -19.80
CA ASN A 381 12.87 -37.70 -19.84
C ASN A 381 13.35 -38.13 -18.44
N ASP A 382 13.60 -37.19 -17.51
CA ASP A 382 13.94 -37.53 -16.12
C ASP A 382 12.79 -38.20 -15.37
N HIS A 383 11.57 -37.75 -15.61
CA HIS A 383 10.40 -38.36 -15.01
C HIS A 383 10.07 -39.72 -15.62
N TYR A 384 10.22 -39.91 -16.93
CA TYR A 384 10.12 -41.24 -17.54
C TYR A 384 11.15 -42.21 -16.97
N LEU A 385 12.40 -41.78 -16.79
CA LEU A 385 13.41 -42.58 -16.09
C LEU A 385 12.97 -42.94 -14.66
N SER A 386 12.39 -42.00 -13.92
CA SER A 386 11.89 -42.25 -12.57
C SER A 386 10.75 -43.29 -12.55
N VAL A 387 9.85 -43.26 -13.53
CA VAL A 387 8.80 -44.28 -13.72
C VAL A 387 9.42 -45.65 -13.99
N ILE A 388 10.38 -45.72 -14.94
CA ILE A 388 11.06 -46.96 -15.32
C ILE A 388 11.74 -47.59 -14.12
N LYS A 389 12.50 -46.81 -13.34
CA LYS A 389 13.12 -47.27 -12.09
C LYS A 389 12.08 -47.91 -11.17
N LYS A 390 10.91 -47.28 -11.01
CA LYS A 390 9.84 -47.80 -10.15
C LYS A 390 9.19 -49.08 -10.70
N LEU A 391 9.01 -49.19 -12.01
CA LEU A 391 8.48 -50.40 -12.68
C LEU A 391 9.47 -51.57 -12.58
N VAL A 392 10.77 -51.32 -12.77
CA VAL A 392 11.82 -52.32 -12.61
C VAL A 392 11.86 -52.86 -11.17
N ARG A 393 11.74 -52.00 -10.14
CA ARG A 393 11.60 -52.47 -8.73
C ARG A 393 10.40 -53.37 -8.50
N LYS A 394 9.31 -53.13 -9.21
CA LYS A 394 8.09 -53.94 -9.14
C LYS A 394 8.16 -55.22 -9.99
N GLY A 395 9.22 -55.41 -10.78
CA GLY A 395 9.37 -56.54 -11.70
C GLY A 395 8.62 -56.38 -13.03
N ASP A 396 7.97 -55.24 -13.29
CA ASP A 396 7.18 -55.00 -14.51
C ASP A 396 8.08 -54.50 -15.65
N LYS A 397 8.90 -55.42 -16.18
CA LYS A 397 9.86 -55.11 -17.26
C LYS A 397 9.18 -54.77 -18.59
N VAL A 398 8.00 -55.32 -18.86
CA VAL A 398 7.25 -55.07 -20.10
C VAL A 398 6.77 -53.62 -20.12
N LYS A 399 6.11 -53.15 -19.05
CA LYS A 399 5.68 -51.76 -18.96
C LYS A 399 6.89 -50.80 -18.91
N ALA A 400 7.98 -51.20 -18.25
CA ALA A 400 9.20 -50.41 -18.23
C ALA A 400 9.80 -50.21 -19.64
N ASN A 401 9.83 -51.26 -20.48
CA ASN A 401 10.25 -51.15 -21.87
C ASN A 401 9.36 -50.21 -22.67
N ASN A 402 8.04 -50.29 -22.49
CA ASN A 402 7.11 -49.39 -23.17
C ASN A 402 7.33 -47.93 -22.79
N VAL A 403 7.62 -47.64 -21.52
CA VAL A 403 7.95 -46.27 -21.08
C VAL A 403 9.31 -45.81 -21.61
N ALA A 404 10.29 -46.70 -21.77
CA ALA A 404 11.60 -46.36 -22.34
C ALA A 404 11.50 -45.86 -23.80
N LEU A 405 10.50 -46.33 -24.55
CA LEU A 405 10.22 -45.84 -25.91
C LEU A 405 9.74 -44.38 -25.93
N LEU A 406 9.20 -43.87 -24.83
CA LEU A 406 8.75 -42.48 -24.71
C LEU A 406 9.90 -41.50 -24.41
N ILE A 407 11.10 -41.99 -24.12
CA ILE A 407 12.28 -41.14 -23.87
C ILE A 407 12.87 -40.65 -25.18
N GLU A 408 12.90 -39.34 -25.36
CA GLU A 408 13.42 -38.68 -26.57
C GLU A 408 14.96 -38.60 -26.58
N SER A 409 15.57 -38.50 -25.39
CA SER A 409 17.03 -38.43 -25.27
C SER A 409 17.64 -39.83 -25.44
N SER A 410 18.39 -40.03 -26.52
CA SER A 410 19.08 -41.30 -26.81
C SER A 410 19.99 -41.78 -25.66
N TYR A 411 20.66 -40.86 -24.98
CA TYR A 411 21.47 -41.15 -23.80
C TYR A 411 20.63 -41.68 -22.63
N LYS A 412 19.57 -40.95 -22.24
CA LYS A 412 18.67 -41.38 -21.16
C LYS A 412 17.92 -42.67 -21.51
N GLN A 413 17.60 -42.88 -22.79
CA GLN A 413 16.96 -44.10 -23.28
C GLN A 413 17.90 -45.32 -23.15
N LYS A 414 19.18 -45.17 -23.49
CA LYS A 414 20.19 -46.20 -23.28
C LYS A 414 20.32 -46.57 -21.80
N ASP A 415 20.33 -45.57 -20.91
CA ASP A 415 20.36 -45.81 -19.47
C ASP A 415 19.11 -46.54 -18.97
N ALA A 416 17.93 -46.18 -19.49
CA ALA A 416 16.69 -46.86 -19.18
C ALA A 416 16.75 -48.36 -19.52
N TYR A 417 17.18 -48.71 -20.75
CA TYR A 417 17.30 -50.11 -21.16
C TYR A 417 18.34 -50.88 -20.34
N LYS A 418 19.44 -50.22 -19.96
CA LYS A 418 20.43 -50.81 -19.05
C LYS A 418 19.81 -51.16 -17.69
N MET A 419 18.99 -50.27 -17.13
CA MET A 419 18.28 -50.52 -15.87
C MET A 419 17.30 -51.71 -16.01
N ILE A 420 16.55 -51.77 -17.11
CA ILE A 420 15.55 -52.82 -17.34
C ILE A 420 16.22 -54.19 -17.51
N ALA A 421 17.29 -54.27 -18.30
CA ALA A 421 18.02 -55.50 -18.56
C ALA A 421 18.66 -56.05 -17.29
N THR A 422 19.35 -55.20 -16.54
CA THR A 422 20.12 -55.61 -15.35
C THR A 422 19.27 -55.74 -14.09
N GLY A 423 18.11 -55.10 -14.03
CA GLY A 423 17.35 -54.94 -12.79
C GLY A 423 18.02 -54.02 -11.75
N ARG A 424 19.16 -53.40 -12.09
CA ARG A 424 19.91 -52.47 -11.22
C ARG A 424 19.48 -51.04 -11.53
N ILE A 425 19.28 -50.23 -10.50
CA ILE A 425 18.60 -48.92 -10.55
C ILE A 425 19.52 -47.78 -10.14
#